data_AF-A0A2R8FAH0-F1
#
_entry.id   AF-A0A2R8FAH0-F1
#
_cell.length_a   1.000
_cell.length_b   1.000
_cell.length_c   1.000
_cell.angle_alpha   90.00
_cell.angle_beta   90.00
_cell.angle_gamma   90.00
#
_symmetry.space_group_name_H-M   'P 1'
#
loop_
_entity.id
_entity.type
_entity.pdbx_description
1 polymer ?
#
loop_
_entity_poly.entity_id
_entity_poly.type
_entity_poly.pdbx_seq_one_letter_code
_entity_poly.pdbx_strand_id
1 'polypeptide(L)'
;MKTYNFSPSINLSWSESLMVQLDSYFFLGGQKTKVIAITPSGLRFCSTSTNKISTTQKILKILSFIFFPIVLIVLALRYFLHLKFENREVFSTPAWDPLIEEALEKHPVCIEESFISANPVFFAFPKTMRYLRVRLPQDSSVPQITHCIQEGIVKLSSLIDLTKIPWSTDCLHLDMVASKSNRLLVNRLIKEECSPELSDQGKQLLLQSMLQHLFITGVKQDNPGTNPQGPRLTLFPETVKKDGQLKKTFWFSIFFDKENLQESPGVMILKQLYKLGVDLQTILPFEENPNLARVSTEGGLRIYWESRFQSVLQDYGYTFK
;
A
#
# COMPACT_ATOMS: atom_id res chain seq x y z
N MET A 1 4.81 -17.47 -14.93
CA MET A 1 4.65 -16.19 -15.68
C MET A 1 3.18 -15.86 -15.78
N LYS A 2 2.84 -14.58 -15.63
CA LYS A 2 1.48 -14.09 -15.87
C LYS A 2 1.11 -14.29 -17.35
N THR A 3 -0.17 -14.23 -17.66
CA THR A 3 -0.65 -14.29 -19.05
C THR A 3 -1.36 -12.99 -19.35
N TYR A 4 -0.91 -12.27 -20.37
CA TYR A 4 -1.43 -10.96 -20.70
C TYR A 4 -2.46 -10.97 -21.83
N ASN A 5 -3.34 -9.98 -21.79
CA ASN A 5 -4.14 -9.51 -22.91
C ASN A 5 -4.17 -7.98 -22.87
N PHE A 6 -4.55 -7.35 -23.97
CA PHE A 6 -4.68 -5.89 -24.05
C PHE A 6 -6.09 -5.53 -24.50
N SER A 7 -6.56 -4.37 -24.06
CA SER A 7 -7.77 -3.77 -24.61
C SER A 7 -7.56 -3.39 -26.08
N PRO A 8 -8.61 -3.49 -26.91
CA PRO A 8 -8.47 -3.38 -28.36
C PRO A 8 -8.04 -1.99 -28.85
N SER A 9 -8.23 -0.92 -28.07
CA SER A 9 -7.76 0.42 -28.45
C SER A 9 -6.25 0.63 -28.26
N ILE A 10 -5.56 -0.29 -27.57
CA ILE A 10 -4.13 -0.14 -27.29
C ILE A 10 -3.33 -0.52 -28.53
N ASN A 11 -2.58 0.44 -29.05
CA ASN A 11 -1.60 0.18 -30.12
C ASN A 11 -0.39 -0.60 -29.56
N LEU A 12 -0.30 -1.88 -29.91
CA LEU A 12 0.78 -2.76 -29.45
C LEU A 12 2.03 -2.60 -30.31
N SER A 13 3.19 -2.53 -29.64
CA SER A 13 4.46 -2.76 -30.33
C SER A 13 4.53 -4.20 -30.84
N TRP A 14 5.40 -4.45 -31.83
CA TRP A 14 5.63 -5.81 -32.34
C TRP A 14 6.00 -6.79 -31.22
N SER A 15 6.83 -6.38 -30.26
CA SER A 15 7.20 -7.22 -29.11
C SER A 15 6.03 -7.54 -28.20
N GLU A 16 5.11 -6.60 -27.98
CA GLU A 16 3.93 -6.81 -27.14
C GLU A 16 2.90 -7.69 -27.85
N SER A 17 2.70 -7.50 -29.16
CA SER A 17 1.85 -8.37 -29.98
C SER A 17 2.36 -9.81 -29.97
N LEU A 18 3.67 -10.01 -30.18
CA LEU A 18 4.28 -11.34 -30.09
C LEU A 18 4.11 -11.95 -28.70
N MET A 19 4.33 -11.17 -27.64
CA MET A 19 4.14 -11.64 -26.26
C MET A 19 2.70 -12.13 -26.03
N VAL A 20 1.68 -11.40 -26.50
CA VAL A 20 0.27 -11.80 -26.38
C VAL A 20 -0.02 -13.08 -27.13
N GLN A 21 0.54 -13.25 -28.33
CA GLN A 21 0.37 -14.48 -29.12
C GLN A 21 0.99 -15.68 -28.39
N LEU A 22 2.21 -15.53 -27.87
CA LEU A 22 2.88 -16.57 -27.11
C LEU A 22 2.13 -16.90 -25.80
N ASP A 23 1.67 -15.88 -25.09
CA ASP A 23 0.84 -16.05 -23.90
C ASP A 23 -0.46 -16.77 -24.21
N SER A 24 -1.15 -16.39 -25.29
CA SER A 24 -2.37 -17.06 -25.75
C SER A 24 -2.11 -18.53 -26.10
N TYR A 25 -0.99 -18.83 -26.76
CA TYR A 25 -0.59 -20.20 -27.09
C TYR A 25 -0.35 -21.04 -25.83
N PHE A 26 0.48 -20.56 -24.89
CA PHE A 26 0.80 -21.30 -23.66
C PHE A 26 -0.26 -21.24 -22.55
N PHE A 27 -1.32 -20.44 -22.71
CA PHE A 27 -2.37 -20.34 -21.70
C PHE A 27 -3.22 -21.61 -21.64
N LEU A 28 -3.13 -22.35 -20.53
CA LEU A 28 -3.90 -23.58 -20.31
C LEU A 28 -5.15 -23.37 -19.42
N GLY A 29 -5.60 -22.12 -19.28
CA GLY A 29 -6.67 -21.71 -18.37
C GLY A 29 -6.14 -21.20 -17.03
N GLY A 30 -7.00 -20.51 -16.28
CA GLY A 30 -6.65 -19.89 -15.00
C GLY A 30 -6.71 -18.37 -15.06
N GLN A 31 -5.84 -17.69 -14.32
CA GLN A 31 -5.83 -16.24 -14.24
C GLN A 31 -5.18 -15.61 -15.48
N LYS A 32 -5.84 -14.62 -16.06
CA LYS A 32 -5.35 -13.79 -17.16
C LYS A 32 -5.40 -12.32 -16.72
N THR A 33 -4.36 -11.58 -17.05
CA THR A 33 -4.25 -10.14 -16.78
C THR A 33 -4.58 -9.38 -18.06
N LYS A 34 -5.60 -8.53 -18.04
CA LYS A 34 -5.95 -7.62 -19.14
C LYS A 34 -5.38 -6.24 -18.84
N VAL A 35 -4.54 -5.71 -19.71
CA VAL A 35 -4.13 -4.30 -19.71
C VAL A 35 -5.27 -3.48 -20.29
N ILE A 36 -5.89 -2.65 -19.47
CA ILE A 36 -7.03 -1.80 -19.85
C ILE A 36 -6.53 -0.53 -20.55
N ALA A 37 -5.49 0.09 -19.98
CA ALA A 37 -4.95 1.35 -20.46
C ALA A 37 -3.44 1.42 -20.26
N ILE A 38 -2.79 2.20 -21.12
CA ILE A 38 -1.39 2.62 -21.00
C ILE A 38 -1.39 4.15 -20.90
N THR A 39 -0.85 4.69 -19.83
CA THR A 39 -0.78 6.14 -19.62
C THR A 39 0.24 6.79 -20.56
N PRO A 40 0.19 8.12 -20.77
CA PRO A 40 1.22 8.87 -21.48
C PRO A 40 2.66 8.54 -21.04
N SER A 41 2.89 8.38 -19.74
CA SER A 41 4.19 7.98 -19.19
C SER A 41 4.59 6.51 -19.36
N GLY A 42 3.68 5.69 -19.90
CA GLY A 42 3.91 4.26 -20.11
C GLY A 42 3.55 3.36 -18.93
N LEU A 43 2.86 3.90 -17.92
CA LEU A 43 2.30 3.12 -16.81
C LEU A 43 1.14 2.26 -17.32
N ARG A 44 1.06 1.02 -16.83
CA ARG A 44 0.02 0.07 -17.27
C ARG A 44 -1.00 -0.17 -16.18
N PHE A 45 -2.26 0.02 -16.54
CA PHE A 45 -3.40 -0.23 -15.69
C PHE A 45 -4.06 -1.55 -16.07
N CYS A 46 -4.14 -2.50 -15.13
CA CYS A 46 -4.52 -3.87 -15.41
C CYS A 46 -5.73 -4.35 -14.58
N SER A 47 -6.58 -5.17 -15.19
CA SER A 47 -7.55 -6.03 -14.51
C SER A 47 -7.16 -7.50 -14.62
N THR A 48 -7.66 -8.33 -13.72
CA THR A 48 -7.43 -9.77 -13.69
C THR A 48 -8.76 -10.50 -13.75
N SER A 49 -8.84 -11.49 -14.62
CA SER A 49 -10.01 -12.34 -14.81
C SER A 49 -9.59 -13.82 -14.84
N THR A 50 -10.51 -14.70 -14.47
CA THR A 50 -10.30 -16.14 -14.54
C THR A 50 -10.95 -16.66 -15.81
N ASN A 51 -10.15 -17.18 -16.74
CA ASN A 51 -10.64 -17.68 -18.01
C ASN A 51 -10.52 -19.22 -18.04
N LYS A 52 -11.63 -19.87 -18.43
CA LYS A 52 -11.65 -21.31 -18.73
C LYS A 52 -11.40 -21.50 -20.23
N ILE A 53 -10.63 -22.54 -20.56
CA ILE A 53 -10.47 -23.01 -21.94
C ILE A 53 -11.02 -24.42 -22.06
N SER A 54 -11.49 -24.78 -23.25
CA SER A 54 -12.06 -26.09 -23.49
C SER A 54 -11.00 -27.20 -23.37
N THR A 55 -11.43 -28.40 -22.99
CA THR A 55 -10.54 -29.58 -22.88
C THR A 55 -9.87 -29.89 -24.22
N THR A 56 -10.59 -29.72 -25.34
CA THR A 56 -10.04 -29.90 -26.69
C THR A 56 -8.89 -28.94 -26.98
N GLN A 57 -9.04 -27.66 -26.62
CA GLN A 57 -7.96 -26.67 -26.78
C GLN A 57 -6.75 -27.02 -25.90
N LYS A 58 -6.96 -27.52 -24.68
CA LYS A 58 -5.86 -28.00 -23.81
C LYS A 58 -5.09 -29.13 -24.47
N ILE A 59 -5.78 -30.16 -24.98
CA ILE A 59 -5.17 -31.32 -25.61
C ILE A 59 -4.36 -30.90 -26.84
N LEU A 60 -4.91 -30.03 -27.69
CA LEU A 60 -4.22 -29.55 -28.89
C LEU A 60 -2.91 -28.82 -28.55
N LYS A 61 -2.94 -27.99 -27.50
CA LYS A 61 -1.75 -27.27 -27.00
C LYS A 61 -0.72 -28.17 -26.34
N ILE A 62 -1.13 -29.33 -25.82
CA ILE A 62 -0.20 -30.32 -25.26
C ILE A 62 0.45 -31.12 -26.41
N LEU A 63 -0.32 -31.49 -27.44
CA LEU A 63 0.22 -32.22 -28.58
C LEU A 63 1.29 -31.44 -29.34
N SER A 64 1.24 -30.11 -29.34
CA SER A 64 2.27 -29.29 -29.95
C SER A 64 3.64 -29.36 -29.24
N PHE A 65 3.72 -29.92 -28.02
CA PHE A 65 5.00 -30.21 -27.34
C PHE A 65 5.83 -31.30 -28.02
N ILE A 66 5.28 -32.04 -28.99
CA ILE A 66 6.04 -32.97 -29.84
C ILE A 66 7.16 -32.22 -30.59
N PHE A 67 6.97 -30.93 -30.89
CA PHE A 67 8.01 -30.04 -31.44
C PHE A 67 8.91 -29.45 -30.35
N PHE A 68 9.41 -30.29 -29.46
CA PHE A 68 10.08 -29.88 -28.22
C PHE A 68 11.20 -28.83 -28.41
N PRO A 69 12.14 -28.96 -29.38
CA PRO A 69 13.20 -27.96 -29.57
C PRO A 69 12.65 -26.56 -29.90
N ILE A 70 11.59 -26.50 -30.72
CA ILE A 70 10.94 -25.24 -31.09
C ILE A 70 10.24 -24.66 -29.87
N VAL A 71 9.53 -25.48 -29.10
CA VAL A 71 8.84 -25.03 -27.88
C VAL A 71 9.81 -24.42 -26.87
N LEU A 72 11.01 -24.98 -26.71
CA LEU A 72 12.05 -24.39 -25.83
C LEU A 72 12.49 -22.99 -26.30
N ILE A 73 12.72 -22.80 -27.60
CA ILE A 73 13.08 -21.50 -28.16
C ILE A 73 11.96 -20.48 -27.91
N VAL A 74 10.70 -20.87 -28.14
CA VAL A 74 9.55 -20.01 -27.93
C VAL A 74 9.35 -19.67 -26.44
N LEU A 75 9.61 -20.63 -25.53
CA LEU A 75 9.57 -20.37 -24.09
C LEU A 75 10.67 -19.40 -23.64
N ALA A 76 11.89 -19.54 -24.17
CA ALA A 76 12.98 -18.60 -23.91
C ALA A 76 12.64 -17.19 -24.42
N LEU A 77 12.09 -17.09 -25.63
CA LEU A 77 11.62 -15.82 -26.20
C LEU A 77 10.52 -15.19 -25.33
N ARG A 78 9.54 -15.99 -24.91
CA ARG A 78 8.48 -15.55 -23.99
C ARG A 78 9.08 -15.01 -22.70
N TYR A 79 10.05 -15.70 -22.12
CA TYR A 79 10.76 -15.25 -20.91
C TYR A 79 11.39 -13.86 -21.09
N PHE A 80 12.17 -13.66 -22.16
CA PHE A 80 12.80 -12.36 -22.43
C PHE A 80 11.79 -11.23 -22.68
N LEU A 81 10.68 -11.53 -23.37
CA LEU A 81 9.62 -10.54 -23.61
C LEU A 81 8.96 -10.08 -22.31
N HIS A 82 8.68 -10.99 -21.39
CA HIS A 82 8.11 -10.68 -20.08
C HIS A 82 9.07 -9.93 -19.18
N LEU A 83 10.37 -10.27 -19.21
CA LEU A 83 11.39 -9.55 -18.45
C LEU A 83 11.46 -8.06 -18.84
N LYS A 84 11.21 -7.75 -20.11
CA LYS A 84 11.05 -6.37 -20.60
C LYS A 84 9.71 -5.73 -20.19
N PHE A 85 8.70 -6.53 -19.87
CA PHE A 85 7.32 -6.10 -19.65
C PHE A 85 6.97 -5.87 -18.17
N GLU A 86 7.52 -6.66 -17.25
CA GLU A 86 7.04 -6.81 -15.86
C GLU A 86 7.19 -5.54 -14.99
N ASN A 87 8.17 -4.67 -15.30
CA ASN A 87 8.50 -3.50 -14.47
C ASN A 87 7.59 -2.27 -14.67
N ARG A 88 6.46 -2.39 -15.37
CA ARG A 88 5.60 -1.24 -15.71
C ARG A 88 4.13 -1.36 -15.28
N GLU A 89 3.80 -2.43 -14.56
CA GLU A 89 2.46 -2.62 -13.99
C GLU A 89 2.27 -1.74 -12.76
N VAL A 90 1.29 -0.85 -12.79
CA VAL A 90 0.97 0.00 -11.63
C VAL A 90 -0.03 -0.65 -10.70
N PHE A 91 -1.05 -1.29 -11.27
CA PHE A 91 -2.16 -1.80 -10.48
C PHE A 91 -2.84 -3.00 -11.15
N SER A 92 -3.24 -3.97 -10.35
CA SER A 92 -3.98 -5.17 -10.76
C SER A 92 -5.22 -5.32 -9.90
N THR A 93 -6.38 -5.08 -10.47
CA THR A 93 -7.70 -5.24 -9.82
C THR A 93 -8.41 -6.50 -10.30
N PRO A 94 -9.37 -7.07 -9.56
CA PRO A 94 -10.38 -7.94 -10.17
C PRO A 94 -11.07 -7.23 -11.35
N ALA A 95 -11.58 -8.01 -12.30
CA ALA A 95 -12.35 -7.51 -13.44
C ALA A 95 -13.44 -6.52 -13.01
N TRP A 96 -13.51 -5.38 -13.68
CA TRP A 96 -14.53 -4.36 -13.45
C TRP A 96 -15.70 -4.52 -14.43
N ASP A 97 -16.75 -3.76 -14.16
CA ASP A 97 -17.84 -3.60 -15.10
C ASP A 97 -17.28 -3.15 -16.48
N PRO A 98 -17.70 -3.77 -17.60
CA PRO A 98 -17.23 -3.41 -18.93
C PRO A 98 -17.33 -1.90 -19.24
N LEU A 99 -18.37 -1.22 -18.74
CA LEU A 99 -18.54 0.23 -18.92
C LEU A 99 -17.44 1.04 -18.23
N ILE A 100 -17.00 0.58 -17.05
CA ILE A 100 -15.89 1.21 -16.32
C ILE A 100 -14.58 0.97 -17.06
N GLU A 101 -14.34 -0.27 -17.52
CA GLU A 101 -13.12 -0.57 -18.30
C GLU A 101 -13.06 0.28 -19.58
N GLU A 102 -14.17 0.41 -20.31
CA GLU A 102 -14.26 1.23 -21.52
C GLU A 102 -14.00 2.71 -21.24
N ALA A 103 -14.55 3.26 -20.15
CA ALA A 103 -14.31 4.65 -19.77
C ALA A 103 -12.82 4.89 -19.43
N LEU A 104 -12.19 3.97 -18.71
CA LEU A 104 -10.77 4.08 -18.36
C LEU A 104 -9.86 3.95 -19.57
N GLU A 105 -10.21 3.06 -20.50
CA GLU A 105 -9.52 2.88 -21.77
C GLU A 105 -9.52 4.17 -22.61
N LYS A 106 -10.63 4.92 -22.61
CA LYS A 106 -10.75 6.21 -23.32
C LYS A 106 -10.05 7.38 -22.61
N HIS A 107 -9.76 7.24 -21.32
CA HIS A 107 -9.22 8.33 -20.49
C HIS A 107 -7.91 7.93 -19.77
N PRO A 108 -6.84 7.53 -20.48
CA PRO A 108 -5.58 7.11 -19.85
C PRO A 108 -4.89 8.21 -19.04
N VAL A 109 -5.12 9.49 -19.37
CA VAL A 109 -4.55 10.64 -18.66
C VAL A 109 -5.09 10.73 -17.23
N CYS A 110 -6.38 10.49 -17.01
CA CYS A 110 -6.95 10.60 -15.66
C CYS A 110 -6.44 9.50 -14.73
N ILE A 111 -6.06 8.34 -15.28
CA ILE A 111 -5.38 7.29 -14.53
C ILE A 111 -4.05 7.82 -14.01
N GLU A 112 -3.22 8.37 -14.89
CA GLU A 112 -1.92 8.93 -14.53
C GLU A 112 -2.04 10.03 -13.46
N GLU A 113 -2.92 11.01 -13.69
CA GLU A 113 -3.17 12.09 -12.74
C GLU A 113 -3.61 11.56 -11.37
N SER A 114 -4.45 10.52 -11.34
CA SER A 114 -4.88 9.91 -10.09
C SER A 114 -3.72 9.30 -9.30
N PHE A 115 -2.77 8.63 -9.97
CA PHE A 115 -1.62 8.01 -9.31
C PHE A 115 -0.56 9.03 -8.91
N ILE A 116 -0.36 10.10 -9.70
CA ILE A 116 0.53 11.22 -9.34
C ILE A 116 0.00 11.95 -8.11
N SER A 117 -1.32 12.17 -8.04
CA SER A 117 -1.97 12.85 -6.92
C SER A 117 -2.26 11.95 -5.72
N ALA A 118 -1.98 10.65 -5.81
CA ALA A 118 -2.24 9.71 -4.74
C ALA A 118 -1.46 10.05 -3.46
N ASN A 119 -2.09 9.78 -2.31
CA ASN A 119 -1.39 9.84 -1.03
C ASN A 119 -0.33 8.71 -1.01
N PRO A 120 0.91 8.99 -0.62
CA PRO A 120 2.04 8.09 -0.81
C PRO A 120 1.89 6.80 0.00
N VAL A 121 1.16 6.90 1.12
CA VAL A 121 0.76 5.78 1.94
C VAL A 121 0.02 4.70 1.14
N PHE A 122 -0.73 5.04 0.09
CA PHE A 122 -1.38 4.06 -0.76
C PHE A 122 -0.38 3.04 -1.32
N PHE A 123 0.82 3.47 -1.69
CA PHE A 123 1.85 2.60 -2.23
C PHE A 123 2.57 1.80 -1.14
N ALA A 124 2.56 2.26 0.11
CA ALA A 124 3.10 1.52 1.24
C ALA A 124 2.32 0.23 1.54
N PHE A 125 1.03 0.14 1.17
CA PHE A 125 0.27 -1.09 1.37
C PHE A 125 0.76 -2.24 0.48
N PRO A 126 0.63 -3.51 0.93
CA PRO A 126 0.75 -4.67 0.07
C PRO A 126 -0.16 -4.55 -1.15
N LYS A 127 0.27 -5.02 -2.33
CA LYS A 127 -0.52 -4.95 -3.56
C LYS A 127 -1.93 -5.53 -3.42
N THR A 128 -2.12 -6.54 -2.58
CA THR A 128 -3.41 -7.20 -2.28
C THR A 128 -4.34 -6.37 -1.39
N MET A 129 -3.86 -5.30 -0.77
CA MET A 129 -4.63 -4.41 0.13
C MET A 129 -4.71 -2.97 -0.39
N ARG A 130 -4.24 -2.74 -1.61
CA ARG A 130 -4.42 -1.47 -2.31
C ARG A 130 -5.78 -1.51 -3.00
N TYR A 131 -6.74 -0.75 -2.48
CA TYR A 131 -8.08 -0.68 -3.03
C TYR A 131 -8.27 0.58 -3.87
N LEU A 132 -8.87 0.43 -5.05
CA LEU A 132 -9.31 1.56 -5.88
C LEU A 132 -10.82 1.53 -6.01
N ARG A 133 -11.43 2.71 -5.99
CA ARG A 133 -12.83 2.90 -6.35
C ARG A 133 -12.90 3.78 -7.58
N VAL A 134 -13.56 3.29 -8.62
CA VAL A 134 -13.82 4.06 -9.84
C VAL A 134 -15.31 4.41 -9.89
N ARG A 135 -15.60 5.68 -10.14
CA ARG A 135 -16.96 6.19 -10.33
C ARG A 135 -17.06 6.87 -11.69
N LEU A 136 -18.18 6.67 -12.37
CA LEU A 136 -18.56 7.39 -13.57
C LEU A 136 -19.57 8.47 -13.15
N PRO A 137 -19.19 9.76 -13.12
CA PRO A 137 -20.11 10.84 -12.82
C PRO A 137 -21.24 10.91 -13.86
N GLN A 138 -22.43 11.34 -13.46
CA GLN A 138 -23.55 11.48 -14.40
C GLN A 138 -23.29 12.57 -15.46
N ASP A 139 -22.56 13.62 -15.08
CA ASP A 139 -22.30 14.79 -15.93
C ASP A 139 -20.94 14.74 -16.66
N SER A 140 -20.19 13.63 -16.54
CA SER A 140 -18.86 13.52 -17.15
C SER A 140 -18.55 12.11 -17.59
N SER A 141 -18.00 11.96 -18.80
CA SER A 141 -17.47 10.69 -19.29
C SER A 141 -16.14 10.32 -18.62
N VAL A 142 -15.49 11.27 -17.93
CA VAL A 142 -14.18 11.07 -17.30
C VAL A 142 -14.34 10.31 -15.98
N PRO A 143 -13.74 9.12 -15.84
CA PRO A 143 -13.84 8.34 -14.61
C PRO A 143 -13.09 9.02 -13.46
N GLN A 144 -13.68 8.99 -12.28
CA GLN A 144 -13.04 9.43 -11.04
C GLN A 144 -12.45 8.23 -10.31
N ILE A 145 -11.14 8.26 -10.08
CA ILE A 145 -10.40 7.19 -9.40
C ILE A 145 -10.06 7.65 -7.99
N THR A 146 -10.49 6.89 -6.99
CA THR A 146 -10.22 7.15 -5.57
C THR A 146 -9.34 6.05 -4.99
N HIS A 147 -8.28 6.46 -4.28
CA HIS A 147 -7.37 5.59 -3.54
C HIS A 147 -7.93 5.31 -2.13
N CYS A 148 -8.43 4.10 -1.92
CA CYS A 148 -9.19 3.69 -0.74
C CYS A 148 -8.27 3.23 0.41
N ILE A 149 -7.61 4.18 1.08
CA ILE A 149 -6.71 3.90 2.21
C ILE A 149 -7.45 3.31 3.42
N GLN A 150 -8.66 3.79 3.70
CA GLN A 150 -9.45 3.34 4.87
C GLN A 150 -9.75 1.84 4.82
N GLU A 151 -10.11 1.34 3.65
CA GLU A 151 -10.38 -0.08 3.40
C GLU A 151 -9.13 -0.93 3.64
N GLY A 152 -7.94 -0.41 3.25
CA GLY A 152 -6.64 -1.00 3.58
C GLY A 152 -6.40 -1.08 5.09
N ILE A 153 -6.67 0.02 5.81
CA ILE A 153 -6.53 0.09 7.27
C ILE A 153 -7.43 -0.93 7.96
N VAL A 154 -8.70 -1.02 7.56
CA VAL A 154 -9.64 -2.00 8.13
C VAL A 154 -9.10 -3.41 7.93
N LYS A 155 -8.62 -3.74 6.73
CA LYS A 155 -8.04 -5.06 6.45
C LYS A 155 -6.80 -5.34 7.30
N LEU A 156 -5.85 -4.40 7.39
CA LEU A 156 -4.67 -4.55 8.25
C LEU A 156 -5.04 -4.73 9.72
N SER A 157 -5.98 -3.94 10.22
CA SER A 157 -6.42 -4.02 11.62
C SER A 157 -6.95 -5.41 11.99
N SER A 158 -7.58 -6.11 11.04
CA SER A 158 -8.09 -7.48 11.25
C SER A 158 -7.01 -8.57 11.25
N LEU A 159 -5.80 -8.24 10.79
CA LEU A 159 -4.68 -9.18 10.65
C LEU A 159 -3.61 -9.02 11.73
N ILE A 160 -3.67 -7.94 12.51
CA ILE A 160 -2.76 -7.69 13.62
C ILE A 160 -3.21 -8.51 14.83
N ASP A 161 -2.29 -9.31 15.35
CA ASP A 161 -2.50 -10.13 16.52
C ASP A 161 -2.30 -9.29 17.79
N LEU A 162 -3.42 -8.82 18.35
CA LEU A 162 -3.47 -8.03 19.57
C LEU A 162 -3.16 -8.83 20.85
N THR A 163 -3.29 -10.16 20.80
CA THR A 163 -3.02 -11.02 21.96
C THR A 163 -1.53 -11.03 22.31
N LYS A 164 -0.67 -10.79 21.31
CA LYS A 164 0.78 -10.69 21.46
C LYS A 164 1.26 -9.32 21.93
N ILE A 165 0.37 -8.32 22.03
CA ILE A 165 0.74 -6.95 22.37
C ILE A 165 0.44 -6.71 23.86
N PRO A 166 1.47 -6.55 24.71
CA PRO A 166 1.29 -6.26 26.12
C PRO A 166 0.85 -4.80 26.26
N TRP A 167 -0.34 -4.57 26.81
CA TRP A 167 -0.89 -3.23 26.98
C TRP A 167 -1.46 -3.10 28.38
N SER A 168 -0.71 -2.44 29.26
CA SER A 168 -1.16 -2.13 30.61
C SER A 168 -2.17 -0.98 30.58
N THR A 169 -3.16 -1.00 31.46
CA THR A 169 -4.02 0.17 31.72
C THR A 169 -3.26 1.37 32.27
N ASP A 170 -2.06 1.17 32.84
CA ASP A 170 -1.24 2.25 33.40
C ASP A 170 -0.82 3.29 32.36
N CYS A 171 -0.82 2.92 31.07
CA CYS A 171 -0.59 3.89 30.00
C CYS A 171 -1.75 4.90 29.83
N LEU A 172 -2.94 4.60 30.37
CA LEU A 172 -4.13 5.43 30.26
C LEU A 172 -4.15 6.52 31.35
N HIS A 173 -3.48 7.64 31.09
CA HIS A 173 -3.43 8.78 32.01
C HIS A 173 -3.75 10.12 31.31
N LEU A 174 -4.24 11.13 32.04
CA LEU A 174 -4.78 12.37 31.42
C LEU A 174 -3.78 13.53 31.32
N ASP A 175 -2.61 13.42 31.93
CA ASP A 175 -1.53 14.40 31.91
C ASP A 175 -0.77 14.45 30.58
N MET A 176 -1.06 13.53 29.65
CA MET A 176 -0.50 13.52 28.29
C MET A 176 -1.06 14.63 27.37
N VAL A 177 -0.23 15.11 26.43
CA VAL A 177 -0.67 16.01 25.36
C VAL A 177 -1.37 15.21 24.27
N ALA A 178 -2.68 15.39 24.17
CA ALA A 178 -3.55 14.65 23.25
C ALA A 178 -4.53 15.59 22.53
N SER A 179 -4.93 15.21 21.31
CA SER A 179 -6.04 15.85 20.59
C SER A 179 -7.36 15.61 21.33
N LYS A 180 -8.42 16.38 20.99
CA LYS A 180 -9.75 16.20 21.58
C LYS A 180 -10.27 14.76 21.40
N SER A 181 -10.11 14.19 20.20
CA SER A 181 -10.53 12.80 19.91
C SER A 181 -9.78 11.79 20.76
N ASN A 182 -8.46 11.94 20.89
CA ASN A 182 -7.64 11.00 21.65
C ASN A 182 -7.91 11.11 23.16
N ARG A 183 -8.16 12.31 23.68
CA ARG A 183 -8.60 12.48 25.07
C ARG A 183 -9.94 11.81 25.35
N LEU A 184 -10.90 11.93 24.43
CA LEU A 184 -12.20 11.27 24.59
C LEU A 184 -12.05 9.75 24.57
N LEU A 185 -11.19 9.21 23.70
CA LEU A 185 -10.86 7.80 23.67
C LEU A 185 -10.23 7.33 24.99
N VAL A 186 -9.20 8.02 25.49
CA VAL A 186 -8.56 7.68 26.77
C VAL A 186 -9.55 7.75 27.92
N ASN A 187 -10.34 8.83 28.03
CA ASN A 187 -11.37 8.97 29.06
C ASN A 187 -12.41 7.84 29.01
N ARG A 188 -12.76 7.38 27.81
CA ARG A 188 -13.67 6.24 27.64
C ARG A 188 -13.03 4.95 28.16
N LEU A 189 -11.80 4.67 27.74
CA LEU A 189 -11.07 3.47 28.17
C LEU A 189 -10.85 3.45 29.69
N ILE A 190 -10.47 4.57 30.31
CA ILE A 190 -10.32 4.68 31.77
C ILE A 190 -11.61 4.29 32.52
N LYS A 191 -12.78 4.56 31.94
CA LYS A 191 -14.08 4.22 32.56
C LYS A 191 -14.50 2.78 32.31
N GLU A 192 -14.12 2.21 31.16
CA GLU A 192 -14.57 0.89 30.71
C GLU A 192 -13.62 -0.23 31.18
N GLU A 193 -12.33 0.06 31.36
CA GLU A 193 -11.30 -0.91 31.72
C GLU A 193 -11.16 -1.01 33.25
N CYS A 194 -11.24 -2.22 33.79
CA CYS A 194 -11.11 -2.49 35.23
C CYS A 194 -9.98 -3.48 35.58
N SER A 195 -9.37 -4.09 34.56
CA SER A 195 -8.24 -5.01 34.70
C SER A 195 -6.90 -4.28 34.56
N PRO A 196 -5.79 -4.83 35.08
CA PRO A 196 -4.44 -4.26 34.87
C PRO A 196 -4.01 -4.24 33.39
N GLU A 197 -4.57 -5.14 32.58
CA GLU A 197 -4.36 -5.18 31.14
C GLU A 197 -5.60 -4.68 30.40
N LEU A 198 -5.39 -4.03 29.26
CA LEU A 198 -6.49 -3.61 28.40
C LEU A 198 -7.22 -4.81 27.79
N SER A 199 -8.54 -4.72 27.74
CA SER A 199 -9.38 -5.63 26.97
C SER A 199 -9.01 -5.63 25.47
N ASP A 200 -9.34 -6.72 24.76
CA ASP A 200 -9.15 -6.80 23.31
C ASP A 200 -9.88 -5.66 22.58
N GLN A 201 -11.06 -5.26 23.07
CA GLN A 201 -11.81 -4.14 22.52
C GLN A 201 -11.07 -2.81 22.71
N GLY A 202 -10.48 -2.58 23.91
CA GLY A 202 -9.66 -1.41 24.18
C GLY A 202 -8.42 -1.34 23.30
N LYS A 203 -7.70 -2.46 23.17
CA LYS A 203 -6.55 -2.62 22.26
C LYS A 203 -6.95 -2.34 20.80
N GLN A 204 -8.10 -2.82 20.36
CA GLN A 204 -8.60 -2.60 19.00
C GLN A 204 -8.87 -1.11 18.72
N LEU A 205 -9.44 -0.38 19.68
CA LEU A 205 -9.69 1.07 19.53
C LEU A 205 -8.38 1.86 19.47
N LEU A 206 -7.39 1.50 20.30
CA LEU A 206 -6.06 2.13 20.26
C LEU A 206 -5.33 1.81 18.95
N LEU A 207 -5.39 0.56 18.49
CA LEU A 207 -4.85 0.16 17.20
C LEU A 207 -5.46 0.98 16.06
N GLN A 208 -6.80 1.10 16.01
CA GLN A 208 -7.47 1.91 15.00
C GLN A 208 -7.01 3.37 15.02
N SER A 209 -6.87 3.96 16.21
CA SER A 209 -6.37 5.32 16.37
C SER A 209 -4.94 5.48 15.83
N MET A 210 -4.05 4.53 16.15
CA MET A 210 -2.68 4.52 15.64
C MET A 210 -2.61 4.35 14.13
N LEU A 211 -3.34 3.40 13.54
CA LEU A 211 -3.34 3.18 12.09
C LEU A 211 -3.93 4.38 11.35
N GLN A 212 -5.00 4.98 11.89
CA GLN A 212 -5.60 6.19 11.32
C GLN A 212 -4.60 7.35 11.30
N HIS A 213 -3.84 7.53 12.39
CA HIS A 213 -2.79 8.55 12.43
C HIS A 213 -1.64 8.21 11.50
N LEU A 214 -1.17 6.97 11.55
CA LEU A 214 -0.07 6.48 10.73
C LEU A 214 -0.30 6.75 9.24
N PHE A 215 -1.50 6.42 8.75
CA PHE A 215 -1.78 6.35 7.32
C PHE A 215 -2.61 7.51 6.77
N ILE A 216 -3.30 8.27 7.62
CA ILE A 216 -4.22 9.33 7.16
C ILE A 216 -3.90 10.66 7.84
N THR A 217 -4.17 10.80 9.14
CA THR A 217 -4.18 12.13 9.78
C THR A 217 -2.79 12.65 10.15
N GLY A 218 -1.80 11.76 10.27
CA GLY A 218 -0.42 12.09 10.60
C GLY A 218 0.48 12.35 9.40
N VAL A 219 0.04 12.01 8.19
CA VAL A 219 0.81 12.16 6.95
C VAL A 219 0.94 13.64 6.60
N LYS A 220 2.16 14.17 6.69
CA LYS A 220 2.47 15.58 6.42
C LYS A 220 3.81 15.71 5.74
N GLN A 221 3.98 16.81 5.01
CA GLN A 221 5.29 17.17 4.48
C GLN A 221 6.21 17.63 5.62
N ASP A 222 7.46 17.20 5.59
CA ASP A 222 8.46 17.61 6.57
C ASP A 222 8.94 19.05 6.29
N ASN A 223 8.71 19.93 7.26
CA ASN A 223 9.11 21.35 7.22
C ASN A 223 8.83 22.07 5.89
N PRO A 224 7.57 22.15 5.42
CA PRO A 224 7.24 22.69 4.10
C PRO A 224 7.68 24.14 3.89
N GLY A 225 7.84 24.92 4.96
CA GLY A 225 8.32 26.30 4.89
C GLY A 225 9.82 26.45 4.58
N THR A 226 10.65 25.47 4.96
CA THR A 226 12.11 25.49 4.70
C THR A 226 12.54 24.46 3.66
N ASN A 227 11.74 23.41 3.47
CA ASN A 227 11.97 22.36 2.49
C ASN A 227 10.66 22.03 1.73
N PRO A 228 10.27 22.87 0.76
CA PRO A 228 9.03 22.66 -0.01
C PRO A 228 9.08 21.43 -0.92
N GLN A 229 10.24 20.80 -1.09
CA GLN A 229 10.40 19.52 -1.80
C GLN A 229 10.71 18.35 -0.83
N GLY A 230 10.58 18.61 0.48
CA GLY A 230 10.84 17.65 1.53
C GLY A 230 9.91 16.44 1.47
N PRO A 231 10.32 15.32 2.07
CA PRO A 231 9.53 14.10 2.05
C PRO A 231 8.20 14.26 2.80
N ARG A 232 7.22 13.42 2.46
CA ARG A 232 6.05 13.21 3.31
C ARG A 232 6.32 12.11 4.33
N LEU A 233 5.96 12.37 5.57
CA LEU A 233 6.16 11.47 6.71
C LEU A 233 4.97 11.49 7.66
N THR A 234 4.90 10.48 8.52
CA THR A 234 4.08 10.50 9.75
C THR A 234 5.00 10.64 10.95
N LEU A 235 4.73 11.67 11.76
CA LEU A 235 5.42 11.92 13.03
C LEU A 235 4.56 11.45 14.20
N PHE A 236 5.16 10.62 15.06
CA PHE A 236 4.70 10.38 16.43
C PHE A 236 5.57 11.24 17.33
N PRO A 237 5.13 12.45 17.74
CA PRO A 237 5.94 13.32 18.57
C PRO A 237 6.16 12.73 19.96
N GLU A 238 7.38 12.81 20.49
CA GLU A 238 7.65 12.35 21.86
C GLU A 238 7.08 13.29 22.90
N THR A 239 7.49 14.56 22.80
CA THR A 239 7.09 15.63 23.72
C THR A 239 6.63 16.84 22.93
N VAL A 240 5.74 17.62 23.53
CA VAL A 240 5.35 18.94 23.02
C VAL A 240 5.46 19.95 24.17
N LYS A 241 5.96 21.15 23.85
CA LYS A 241 6.00 22.26 24.81
C LYS A 241 4.58 22.79 25.00
N LYS A 242 4.03 22.64 26.20
CA LYS A 242 2.71 23.15 26.59
C LYS A 242 2.85 23.85 27.93
N ASP A 243 2.39 25.10 28.00
CA ASP A 243 2.47 25.93 29.21
C ASP A 243 3.92 26.09 29.72
N GLY A 244 4.88 26.19 28.80
CA GLY A 244 6.31 26.32 29.11
C GLY A 244 7.03 25.01 29.46
N GLN A 245 6.30 23.91 29.70
CA GLN A 245 6.85 22.61 30.09
C GLN A 245 6.81 21.62 28.92
N LEU A 246 7.82 20.75 28.81
CA LEU A 246 7.79 19.60 27.90
C LEU A 246 6.90 18.52 28.51
N LYS A 247 5.85 18.12 27.80
CA LYS A 247 4.94 17.06 28.22
C LYS A 247 4.93 15.94 27.19
N LYS A 248 4.91 14.68 27.65
CA LYS A 248 4.78 13.51 26.77
C LYS A 248 3.48 13.60 25.97
N THR A 249 3.50 13.15 24.72
CA THR A 249 2.29 13.11 23.90
C THR A 249 1.52 11.81 24.10
N PHE A 250 0.27 11.81 23.63
CA PHE A 250 -0.55 10.61 23.50
C PHE A 250 0.19 9.44 22.85
N TRP A 251 0.93 9.72 21.76
CA TRP A 251 1.58 8.69 20.97
C TRP A 251 2.66 7.97 21.77
N PHE A 252 3.52 8.73 22.45
CA PHE A 252 4.59 8.12 23.22
C PHE A 252 4.11 7.49 24.53
N SER A 253 3.13 8.11 25.18
CA SER A 253 2.59 7.60 26.44
C SER A 253 1.85 6.26 26.25
N ILE A 254 1.13 6.12 25.13
CA ILE A 254 0.32 4.91 24.87
C ILE A 254 1.08 3.84 24.08
N PHE A 255 1.93 4.22 23.12
CA PHE A 255 2.48 3.28 22.14
C PHE A 255 4.00 3.11 22.20
N PHE A 256 4.76 4.09 22.71
CA PHE A 256 6.22 4.12 22.60
C PHE A 256 6.90 4.44 23.92
N ASP A 257 6.57 3.66 24.95
CA ASP A 257 7.21 3.82 26.26
C ASP A 257 8.72 3.55 26.18
N LYS A 258 9.49 4.34 26.94
CA LYS A 258 10.94 4.44 26.81
C LYS A 258 11.69 3.32 27.52
N GLU A 259 11.13 2.75 28.58
CA GLU A 259 11.85 1.77 29.39
C GLU A 259 12.16 0.48 28.59
N ASN A 260 11.26 0.10 27.68
CA ASN A 260 11.53 -0.95 26.70
C ASN A 260 10.86 -0.66 25.35
N LEU A 261 11.43 0.29 24.60
CA LEU A 261 10.89 0.71 23.29
C LEU A 261 10.72 -0.47 22.32
N GLN A 262 11.59 -1.49 22.38
CA GLN A 262 11.53 -2.64 21.48
C GLN A 262 10.32 -3.56 21.71
N GLU A 263 9.82 -3.56 22.94
CA GLU A 263 8.63 -4.30 23.38
C GLU A 263 7.40 -3.40 23.50
N SER A 264 7.52 -2.11 23.15
CA SER A 264 6.40 -1.18 23.22
C SER A 264 5.29 -1.59 22.23
N PRO A 265 4.01 -1.34 22.57
CA PRO A 265 2.88 -1.69 21.70
C PRO A 265 3.03 -1.18 20.27
N GLY A 266 3.46 0.08 20.12
CA GLY A 266 3.69 0.72 18.84
C GLY A 266 4.76 0.04 18.01
N VAL A 267 5.90 -0.32 18.59
CA VAL A 267 6.96 -1.03 17.86
C VAL A 267 6.51 -2.44 17.47
N MET A 268 5.78 -3.14 18.33
CA MET A 268 5.22 -4.46 18.00
C MET A 268 4.21 -4.38 16.86
N ILE A 269 3.34 -3.36 16.86
CA ILE A 269 2.40 -3.10 15.74
C ILE A 269 3.18 -2.85 14.44
N LEU A 270 4.20 -2.00 14.47
CA LEU A 270 5.02 -1.70 13.28
C LEU A 270 5.75 -2.96 12.76
N LYS A 271 6.30 -3.79 13.65
CA LYS A 271 6.90 -5.09 13.30
C LYS A 271 5.89 -6.02 12.63
N GLN A 272 4.66 -6.08 13.13
CA GLN A 272 3.60 -6.88 12.50
C GLN A 272 3.20 -6.32 11.13
N LEU A 273 3.07 -5.00 10.98
CA LEU A 273 2.78 -4.35 9.70
C LEU A 273 3.86 -4.65 8.65
N TYR A 274 5.13 -4.56 9.03
CA TYR A 274 6.25 -4.94 8.16
C TYR A 274 6.16 -6.40 7.71
N LYS A 275 5.88 -7.33 8.64
CA LYS A 275 5.66 -8.76 8.33
C LYS A 275 4.47 -9.00 7.41
N LEU A 276 3.46 -8.14 7.46
CA LEU A 276 2.31 -8.17 6.54
C LEU A 276 2.62 -7.57 5.15
N GLY A 277 3.86 -7.10 4.93
CA GLY A 277 4.33 -6.55 3.67
C GLY A 277 4.04 -5.06 3.48
N VAL A 278 3.73 -4.33 4.56
CA VAL A 278 3.66 -2.87 4.51
C VAL A 278 5.08 -2.31 4.37
N ASP A 279 5.32 -1.51 3.34
CA ASP A 279 6.58 -0.81 3.15
C ASP A 279 6.66 0.38 4.12
N LEU A 280 7.24 0.11 5.28
CA LEU A 280 7.58 1.13 6.26
C LEU A 280 9.00 1.60 5.93
N GLN A 281 9.12 2.58 5.03
CA GLN A 281 10.38 3.27 4.69
C GLN A 281 10.86 4.10 5.89
N THR A 282 11.24 3.41 6.95
CA THR A 282 11.74 3.99 8.18
C THR A 282 13.25 4.17 8.07
N ILE A 283 13.78 5.16 8.79
CA ILE A 283 15.23 5.27 9.06
C ILE A 283 15.68 4.15 10.03
N LEU A 284 14.82 3.18 10.34
CA LEU A 284 15.05 2.14 11.34
C LEU A 284 15.17 0.78 10.66
N PRO A 285 16.39 0.25 10.46
CA PRO A 285 16.51 -1.18 10.28
C PRO A 285 16.14 -1.83 11.63
N PHE A 286 14.93 -2.36 11.71
CA PHE A 286 14.36 -3.01 12.91
C PHE A 286 15.23 -4.16 13.43
N GLU A 287 16.11 -4.72 12.60
CA GLU A 287 16.96 -5.86 12.94
C GLU A 287 18.45 -5.48 13.13
N GLU A 288 18.91 -4.31 12.67
CA GLU A 288 20.36 -4.00 12.61
C GLU A 288 20.79 -2.77 13.43
N ASN A 289 19.88 -2.03 14.06
CA ASN A 289 20.26 -0.86 14.88
C ASN A 289 19.91 -1.01 16.36
N PRO A 290 20.86 -1.44 17.22
CA PRO A 290 20.69 -1.42 18.68
C PRO A 290 20.57 0.01 19.26
N ASN A 291 20.75 1.04 18.43
CA ASN A 291 20.67 2.45 18.84
C ASN A 291 19.45 3.19 18.25
N LEU A 292 18.24 2.71 18.57
CA LEU A 292 17.03 3.57 18.57
C LEU A 292 17.22 4.82 19.44
N ALA A 293 18.16 4.78 20.38
CA ALA A 293 18.54 5.87 21.28
C ALA A 293 19.09 7.13 20.57
N ARG A 294 19.46 7.08 19.28
CA ARG A 294 20.02 8.24 18.55
C ARG A 294 19.03 9.00 17.65
N VAL A 295 17.76 8.61 17.58
CA VAL A 295 16.71 9.45 16.95
C VAL A 295 16.17 10.52 17.93
N SER A 296 16.65 10.49 19.17
CA SER A 296 16.28 11.37 20.29
C SER A 296 17.27 12.52 20.45
N THR A 297 17.21 13.53 19.59
CA THR A 297 17.61 14.88 20.05
C THR A 297 16.46 15.87 20.00
N GLU A 298 15.51 15.76 19.08
CA GLU A 298 14.27 16.54 19.10
C GLU A 298 13.24 15.96 18.09
N GLY A 299 12.15 15.36 18.58
CA GLY A 299 10.92 15.28 17.76
C GLY A 299 10.12 13.98 17.74
N GLY A 300 10.62 12.84 18.24
CA GLY A 300 9.88 11.56 18.27
C GLY A 300 10.08 10.66 17.04
N LEU A 301 9.21 9.64 16.88
CA LEU A 301 9.34 8.61 15.84
C LEU A 301 8.81 9.10 14.49
N ARG A 302 9.61 8.93 13.43
CA ARG A 302 9.28 9.34 12.05
C ARG A 302 9.18 8.12 11.14
N ILE A 303 8.14 8.09 10.32
CA ILE A 303 7.95 7.09 9.27
C ILE A 303 7.79 7.84 7.95
N TYR A 304 8.74 7.65 7.03
CA TYR A 304 8.73 8.31 5.73
C TYR A 304 7.91 7.48 4.75
N TRP A 305 7.18 8.16 3.86
CA TRP A 305 6.33 7.52 2.84
C TRP A 305 6.85 7.73 1.42
N GLU A 306 7.71 8.72 1.25
CA GLU A 306 8.43 9.04 0.01
C GLU A 306 9.72 9.78 0.37
N SER A 307 10.70 9.75 -0.52
CA SER A 307 12.02 10.37 -0.33
C SER A 307 12.02 11.88 -0.60
N ARG A 308 11.14 12.34 -1.49
CA ARG A 308 10.91 13.74 -1.86
C ARG A 308 9.43 13.97 -2.13
N PHE A 309 8.99 15.22 -2.09
CA PHE A 309 7.61 15.54 -2.41
C PHE A 309 7.25 15.03 -3.82
N GLN A 310 6.19 14.22 -3.92
CA GLN A 310 5.70 13.62 -5.17
C GLN A 310 6.65 12.63 -5.86
N SER A 311 7.71 12.14 -5.19
CA SER A 311 8.58 11.09 -5.75
C SER A 311 8.02 9.68 -5.60
N VAL A 312 6.84 9.51 -4.99
CA VAL A 312 6.32 8.18 -4.63
C VAL A 312 6.27 7.19 -5.79
N LEU A 313 5.95 7.63 -7.00
CA LEU A 313 5.94 6.71 -8.13
C LEU A 313 7.36 6.17 -8.43
N GLN A 314 8.36 7.04 -8.41
CA GLN A 314 9.76 6.64 -8.58
C GLN A 314 10.27 5.79 -7.41
N ASP A 315 9.95 6.18 -6.17
CA ASP A 315 10.40 5.47 -4.96
C ASP A 315 9.88 4.02 -4.90
N TYR A 316 8.71 3.77 -5.50
CA TYR A 316 8.11 2.43 -5.60
C TYR A 316 8.40 1.73 -6.93
N GLY A 317 9.39 2.23 -7.69
CA GLY A 317 9.92 1.58 -8.89
C GLY A 317 9.15 1.83 -10.18
N TYR A 318 8.21 2.78 -10.20
CA TYR A 318 7.51 3.17 -11.42
C TYR A 318 8.35 4.19 -12.19
N THR A 319 8.82 3.80 -13.37
CA THR A 319 9.61 4.66 -14.26
C THR A 319 8.73 5.28 -15.33
N PHE A 320 8.81 6.60 -15.47
CA PHE A 320 8.25 7.35 -16.59
C PHE A 320 9.17 7.23 -17.81
N LYS A 321 8.60 7.16 -19.02
CA LYS A 321 9.36 7.17 -20.28
C LYS A 321 9.90 8.54 -20.65
#